data_AF-A0A950I686-F1
#
_entry.id   AF-A0A950I686-F1
#
_cell.length_a   1.000
_cell.length_b   1.000
_cell.length_c   1.000
_cell.angle_alpha   90.00
_cell.angle_beta   90.00
_cell.angle_gamma   90.00
#
_symmetry.space_group_name_H-M   'P 1'
#
loop_
_entity.id
_entity.type
_entity.pdbx_description
1 polymer ?
#
loop_
_entity_poly.entity_id
_entity_poly.type
_entity_poly.pdbx_seq_one_letter_code
_entity_poly.pdbx_strand_id
1 'polypeptide(L)'
;MPKFFDEMYADAAAGKVRSHYREFEAWLAEQPPETIAHKRAEADLIFRRVGITFAVYGNDAGTERLIPFDIIPRIITAAEWDKLEAGLAQRVRTLNMFIHDIYHDQNIVKAGVIPPEQIFKNAQYRPEMQGISVASDIYAHIAGVDIVRAGEGEFYVLEDNLRVPSGVSYMLEDRKMMMRLFPELFARYRVAPVAHYPDMLLDNLRSVAPTGVTDPTVVVMTPGMYNSAYFEHAFLAQQMGVELVEGKDLFVEGNAVYMRTTRGPRRVDVIYRRIDDDFLDPLAFRPDSSLGVPGLLSAYRAGMVTLTNAIGTGVADDKSIYPYVPDMVKFYLSEEPILNNVPTYQCRKKEDLAYTLANLPQLVVKEVHGAGGYGMLVGPASTKAEIEDFRQRLTAKPEGYIAQPTLALS
;
A
#
# COMPACT_ATOMS: atom_id res chain seq x y z
N MET A 1 -26.21 18.73 -8.53
CA MET A 1 -25.10 17.77 -8.32
C MET A 1 -24.72 17.83 -6.85
N PRO A 2 -24.43 16.70 -6.17
CA PRO A 2 -23.89 16.76 -4.82
C PRO A 2 -22.64 17.66 -4.81
N LYS A 3 -22.53 18.57 -3.84
CA LYS A 3 -21.33 19.39 -3.63
C LYS A 3 -20.25 18.47 -3.06
N PHE A 4 -19.34 18.00 -3.90
CA PHE A 4 -18.07 17.42 -3.47
C PHE A 4 -16.95 18.43 -3.75
N PHE A 5 -15.82 18.27 -3.06
CA PHE A 5 -14.67 19.15 -3.24
C PHE A 5 -14.05 18.88 -4.62
N ASP A 6 -14.12 19.82 -5.54
CA ASP A 6 -13.43 19.72 -6.82
C ASP A 6 -12.01 20.33 -6.71
N GLU A 7 -11.02 19.57 -7.17
CA GLU A 7 -9.60 19.95 -7.11
C GLU A 7 -9.27 21.12 -8.04
N MET A 8 -9.95 21.24 -9.17
CA MET A 8 -9.71 22.29 -10.15
C MET A 8 -10.59 23.52 -9.90
N TYR A 9 -11.88 23.31 -9.62
CA TYR A 9 -12.88 24.37 -9.51
C TYR A 9 -13.27 24.62 -8.04
N ALA A 10 -13.06 25.85 -7.58
CA ALA A 10 -13.61 26.31 -6.30
C ALA A 10 -15.14 26.47 -6.36
N ASP A 11 -15.65 26.81 -7.54
CA ASP A 11 -17.07 26.83 -7.86
C ASP A 11 -17.24 26.51 -9.34
N ALA A 12 -17.64 25.27 -9.65
CA ALA A 12 -17.84 24.83 -11.02
C ALA A 12 -18.99 25.57 -11.74
N ALA A 13 -20.04 25.97 -11.01
CA ALA A 13 -21.17 26.70 -11.59
C ALA A 13 -20.79 28.14 -11.97
N ALA A 14 -19.89 28.75 -11.20
CA ALA A 14 -19.34 30.08 -11.50
C ALA A 14 -18.05 30.04 -12.35
N GLY A 15 -17.55 28.86 -12.73
CA GLY A 15 -16.29 28.69 -13.47
C GLY A 15 -15.05 29.18 -12.70
N LYS A 16 -15.10 29.23 -11.37
CA LYS A 16 -14.02 29.80 -10.56
C LYS A 16 -12.93 28.75 -10.32
N VAL A 17 -11.81 28.86 -11.06
CA VAL A 17 -10.66 27.95 -10.95
C VAL A 17 -9.78 28.26 -9.73
N ARG A 18 -9.35 27.21 -9.02
CA ARG A 18 -8.39 27.29 -7.90
C ARG A 18 -7.02 27.76 -8.40
N SER A 19 -6.31 28.51 -7.57
CA SER A 19 -5.07 29.20 -7.96
C SER A 19 -4.02 28.27 -8.59
N HIS A 20 -3.82 27.09 -8.01
CA HIS A 20 -2.83 26.12 -8.48
C HIS A 20 -3.22 25.40 -9.78
N TYR A 21 -4.49 25.48 -10.22
CA TYR A 21 -4.95 24.93 -11.49
C TYR A 21 -5.08 25.97 -12.62
N ARG A 22 -4.92 27.29 -12.34
CA ARG A 22 -5.15 28.33 -13.36
C ARG A 22 -4.25 28.20 -14.59
N GLU A 23 -2.95 27.94 -14.39
CA GLU A 23 -2.01 27.77 -15.50
C GLU A 23 -2.32 26.51 -16.32
N PHE A 24 -2.77 25.44 -15.66
CA PHE A 24 -3.23 24.22 -16.32
C PHE A 24 -4.53 24.46 -17.10
N GLU A 25 -5.50 25.17 -16.54
CA GLU A 25 -6.76 25.51 -17.24
C GLU A 25 -6.49 26.35 -18.49
N ALA A 26 -5.67 27.39 -18.37
CA ALA A 26 -5.26 28.22 -19.50
C ALA A 26 -4.55 27.39 -20.57
N TRP A 27 -3.59 26.54 -20.17
CA TRP A 27 -2.93 25.63 -21.09
C TRP A 27 -3.90 24.66 -21.78
N LEU A 28 -4.86 24.10 -21.04
CA LEU A 28 -5.84 23.15 -21.57
C LEU A 28 -6.79 23.83 -22.57
N ALA A 29 -7.21 25.07 -22.29
CA ALA A 29 -8.05 25.87 -23.18
C ALA A 29 -7.36 26.24 -24.50
N GLU A 30 -6.02 26.29 -24.52
CA GLU A 30 -5.22 26.50 -25.73
C GLU A 30 -5.12 25.24 -26.63
N GLN A 31 -5.51 24.04 -26.15
CA GLN A 31 -5.32 22.79 -26.88
C GLN A 31 -6.48 22.49 -27.86
N PRO A 32 -6.20 22.29 -29.16
CA PRO A 32 -7.22 21.80 -30.09
C PRO A 32 -7.69 20.38 -29.70
N PRO A 33 -9.00 20.07 -29.76
CA PRO A 33 -9.53 18.75 -29.40
C PRO A 33 -8.84 17.58 -30.12
N GLU A 34 -8.46 17.78 -31.38
CA GLU A 34 -7.76 16.78 -32.20
C GLU A 34 -6.36 16.48 -31.65
N THR A 35 -5.68 17.48 -31.11
CA THR A 35 -4.35 17.32 -30.51
C THR A 35 -4.43 16.49 -29.23
N ILE A 36 -5.44 16.75 -28.40
CA ILE A 36 -5.69 15.97 -27.19
C ILE A 36 -6.04 14.51 -27.54
N ALA A 37 -6.89 14.29 -28.53
CA ALA A 37 -7.23 12.95 -29.00
C ALA A 37 -6.00 12.19 -29.52
N HIS A 38 -5.13 12.86 -30.27
CA HIS A 38 -3.89 12.27 -30.77
C HIS A 38 -2.93 11.90 -29.63
N LYS A 39 -2.73 12.78 -28.65
CA LYS A 39 -1.87 12.52 -27.49
C LYS A 39 -2.41 11.39 -26.61
N ARG A 40 -3.73 11.25 -26.46
CA ARG A 40 -4.35 10.09 -25.79
C ARG A 40 -4.05 8.78 -26.53
N ALA A 41 -4.22 8.76 -27.86
CA ALA A 41 -3.88 7.59 -28.67
C ALA A 41 -2.38 7.25 -28.61
N GLU A 42 -1.50 8.25 -28.57
CA GLU A 42 -0.06 8.04 -28.36
C GLU A 42 0.22 7.41 -26.98
N ALA A 43 -0.40 7.94 -25.91
CA ALA A 43 -0.29 7.39 -24.56
C ALA A 43 -0.68 5.91 -24.54
N ASP A 44 -1.86 5.57 -25.04
CA ASP A 44 -2.38 4.19 -25.10
C ASP A 44 -1.42 3.25 -25.83
N LEU A 45 -0.84 3.69 -26.94
CA LEU A 45 0.14 2.90 -27.71
C LEU A 45 1.43 2.67 -26.92
N ILE A 46 1.90 3.67 -26.15
CA ILE A 46 3.12 3.52 -25.35
C ILE A 46 2.85 2.63 -24.14
N PHE A 47 1.76 2.83 -23.40
CA PHE A 47 1.40 1.96 -22.26
C PHE A 47 1.28 0.48 -22.70
N ARG A 48 0.74 0.22 -23.90
CA ARG A 48 0.75 -1.12 -24.53
C ARG A 48 2.15 -1.66 -24.77
N ARG A 49 3.07 -0.84 -25.28
CA ARG A 49 4.45 -1.27 -25.58
C ARG A 49 5.30 -1.48 -24.33
N VAL A 50 5.09 -0.67 -23.30
CA VAL A 50 5.85 -0.76 -22.05
C VAL A 50 5.33 -1.91 -21.18
N GLY A 51 4.13 -2.44 -21.44
CA GLY A 51 3.59 -3.58 -20.71
C GLY A 51 3.01 -3.20 -19.35
N ILE A 52 2.55 -1.96 -19.22
CA ILE A 52 1.87 -1.48 -18.01
C ILE A 52 0.44 -2.02 -18.05
N THR A 53 0.28 -3.23 -17.53
CA THR A 53 -0.97 -3.98 -17.54
C THR A 53 -1.34 -4.44 -16.16
N PHE A 54 -2.64 -4.54 -15.88
CA PHE A 54 -3.15 -5.20 -14.69
C PHE A 54 -3.97 -6.44 -15.08
N ALA A 55 -3.84 -7.51 -14.29
CA ALA A 55 -4.69 -8.69 -14.45
C ALA A 55 -6.01 -8.48 -13.70
N VAL A 56 -7.12 -8.38 -14.42
CA VAL A 56 -8.45 -8.32 -13.79
C VAL A 56 -8.86 -9.72 -13.36
N TYR A 57 -8.85 -10.00 -12.06
CA TYR A 57 -9.41 -11.24 -11.52
C TYR A 57 -10.93 -11.25 -11.73
N GLY A 58 -11.45 -12.27 -12.41
CA GLY A 58 -12.90 -12.51 -12.51
C GLY A 58 -13.48 -12.84 -13.88
N ASN A 59 -12.69 -12.84 -14.96
CA ASN A 59 -13.10 -13.45 -16.24
C ASN A 59 -12.10 -14.55 -16.61
N ASP A 60 -12.61 -15.70 -17.07
CA ASP A 60 -11.86 -16.88 -17.58
C ASP A 60 -10.92 -16.60 -18.77
N ALA A 61 -10.63 -15.33 -19.06
CA ALA A 61 -9.62 -14.90 -19.98
C ALA A 61 -8.63 -14.02 -19.21
N GLY A 62 -7.43 -14.54 -18.95
CA GLY A 62 -6.23 -13.81 -18.50
C GLY A 62 -5.79 -12.74 -19.49
N THR A 63 -6.70 -11.86 -19.86
CA THR A 63 -6.50 -10.72 -20.73
C THR A 63 -6.02 -9.58 -19.86
N GLU A 64 -4.69 -9.40 -19.85
CA GLU A 64 -4.05 -8.18 -19.40
C GLU A 64 -4.81 -6.96 -19.95
N ARG A 65 -5.31 -6.12 -19.05
CA ARG A 65 -5.93 -4.84 -19.42
C ARG A 65 -4.97 -3.71 -19.10
N LEU A 66 -4.90 -2.74 -19.98
CA LEU A 66 -4.21 -1.48 -19.72
C LEU A 66 -4.98 -0.72 -18.64
N ILE A 67 -4.24 -0.12 -17.72
CA ILE A 67 -4.83 0.87 -16.82
C ILE A 67 -5.17 2.11 -17.67
N PRO A 68 -6.41 2.61 -17.63
CA PRO A 68 -6.76 3.86 -18.29
C PRO A 68 -5.90 5.00 -17.75
N PHE A 69 -5.26 5.75 -18.64
CA PHE A 69 -4.47 6.92 -18.29
C PHE A 69 -5.26 8.19 -18.57
N ASP A 70 -5.37 9.07 -17.56
CA ASP A 70 -5.91 10.42 -17.73
C ASP A 70 -4.78 11.43 -17.81
N ILE A 71 -4.94 12.41 -18.70
CA ILE A 71 -3.97 13.47 -18.96
C ILE A 71 -4.11 14.66 -18.00
N ILE A 72 -5.21 14.73 -17.26
CA ILE A 72 -5.47 15.78 -16.28
C ILE A 72 -4.74 15.39 -14.98
N PRO A 73 -3.67 16.10 -14.60
CA PRO A 73 -2.90 15.74 -13.41
C PRO A 73 -3.67 16.10 -12.13
N ARG A 74 -3.45 15.32 -11.08
CA ARG A 74 -3.76 15.70 -9.70
C ARG A 74 -2.63 16.62 -9.18
N ILE A 75 -2.90 17.92 -9.12
CA ILE A 75 -1.92 18.92 -8.67
C ILE A 75 -2.06 19.09 -7.16
N ILE A 76 -1.00 18.73 -6.41
CA ILE A 76 -0.91 18.96 -4.96
C ILE A 76 0.10 20.10 -4.75
N THR A 77 -0.29 21.11 -4.00
CA THR A 77 0.60 22.26 -3.71
C THR A 77 1.67 21.87 -2.70
N ALA A 78 2.78 22.61 -2.67
CA ALA A 78 3.86 22.38 -1.70
C ALA A 78 3.35 22.40 -0.25
N ALA A 79 2.51 23.37 0.12
CA ALA A 79 1.97 23.46 1.48
C ALA A 79 1.05 22.29 1.85
N GLU A 80 0.28 21.76 0.90
CA GLU A 80 -0.51 20.54 1.12
C GLU A 80 0.40 19.32 1.26
N TRP A 81 1.43 19.23 0.42
CA TRP A 81 2.42 18.15 0.46
C TRP A 81 3.22 18.15 1.76
N ASP A 82 3.69 19.29 2.24
CA ASP A 82 4.44 19.41 3.50
C ASP A 82 3.63 18.85 4.68
N LYS A 83 2.32 19.13 4.72
CA LYS A 83 1.42 18.58 5.74
C LYS A 83 1.20 17.07 5.56
N LEU A 84 0.99 16.62 4.32
CA LEU A 84 0.83 15.20 4.00
C LEU A 84 2.08 14.41 4.39
N GLU A 85 3.26 14.85 3.97
CA GLU A 85 4.55 14.24 4.25
C GLU A 85 4.80 14.11 5.76
N ALA A 86 4.62 15.20 6.52
CA ALA A 86 4.78 15.17 7.97
C ALA A 86 3.84 14.14 8.63
N GLY A 87 2.58 14.08 8.18
CA GLY A 87 1.60 13.14 8.72
C GLY A 87 1.81 11.69 8.29
N LEU A 88 2.26 11.46 7.06
CA LEU A 88 2.66 10.15 6.56
C LEU A 88 3.86 9.61 7.34
N ALA A 89 4.89 10.45 7.55
CA ALA A 89 6.07 10.11 8.34
C ALA A 89 5.71 9.79 9.79
N GLN A 90 4.87 10.61 10.44
CA GLN A 90 4.37 10.35 11.79
C GLN A 90 3.67 8.99 11.86
N ARG A 91 2.73 8.74 10.94
CA ARG A 91 1.92 7.51 10.90
C ARG A 91 2.78 6.26 10.71
N VAL A 92 3.69 6.27 9.73
CA VAL A 92 4.55 5.11 9.43
C VAL A 92 5.55 4.84 10.56
N ARG A 93 6.07 5.89 11.22
CA ARG A 93 6.89 5.75 12.43
C ARG A 93 6.10 5.06 13.55
N THR A 94 4.88 5.52 13.81
CA THR A 94 3.98 4.92 14.80
C THR A 94 3.67 3.45 14.48
N LEU A 95 3.38 3.12 13.23
CA LEU A 95 3.08 1.75 12.82
C LEU A 95 4.29 0.82 13.00
N ASN A 96 5.50 1.28 12.70
CA ASN A 96 6.72 0.50 12.98
C ASN A 96 6.93 0.28 14.49
N MET A 97 6.74 1.31 15.32
CA MET A 97 6.81 1.17 16.80
C MET A 97 5.75 0.20 17.33
N PHE A 98 4.54 0.23 16.76
CA PHE A 98 3.48 -0.70 17.10
C PHE A 98 3.87 -2.15 16.77
N ILE A 99 4.35 -2.41 15.55
CA ILE A 99 4.78 -3.76 15.14
C ILE A 99 5.91 -4.26 16.06
N HIS A 100 6.89 -3.41 16.36
CA HIS A 100 7.96 -3.72 17.30
C HIS A 100 7.40 -4.12 18.67
N ASP A 101 6.54 -3.29 19.26
CA ASP A 101 5.96 -3.54 20.58
C ASP A 101 5.17 -4.86 20.62
N ILE A 102 4.35 -5.14 19.61
CA ILE A 102 3.56 -6.38 19.53
C ILE A 102 4.44 -7.64 19.54
N TYR A 103 5.58 -7.62 18.84
CA TYR A 103 6.50 -8.75 18.81
C TYR A 103 7.52 -8.77 19.96
N HIS A 104 7.47 -7.79 20.87
CA HIS A 104 8.36 -7.68 22.03
C HIS A 104 7.57 -7.52 23.33
N ASP A 105 7.56 -6.32 23.91
CA ASP A 105 7.07 -6.06 25.26
C ASP A 105 5.56 -5.91 25.37
N GLN A 106 4.85 -5.70 24.26
CA GLN A 106 3.39 -5.64 24.19
C GLN A 106 2.79 -4.59 25.14
N ASN A 107 3.49 -3.46 25.31
CA ASN A 107 3.12 -2.39 26.22
C ASN A 107 1.74 -1.80 25.90
N ILE A 108 1.40 -1.61 24.62
CA ILE A 108 0.10 -1.06 24.22
C ILE A 108 -1.08 -1.98 24.59
N VAL A 109 -0.84 -3.30 24.57
CA VAL A 109 -1.82 -4.30 24.98
C VAL A 109 -1.92 -4.35 26.50
N LYS A 110 -0.78 -4.35 27.21
CA LYS A 110 -0.72 -4.32 28.68
C LYS A 110 -1.36 -3.06 29.26
N ALA A 111 -1.26 -1.94 28.55
CA ALA A 111 -1.92 -0.67 28.90
C ALA A 111 -3.44 -0.67 28.60
N GLY A 112 -3.97 -1.70 27.92
CA GLY A 112 -5.38 -1.81 27.59
C GLY A 112 -5.86 -0.90 26.45
N VAL A 113 -4.93 -0.28 25.70
CA VAL A 113 -5.29 0.58 24.55
C VAL A 113 -5.84 -0.27 23.41
N ILE A 114 -5.20 -1.41 23.13
CA ILE A 114 -5.67 -2.38 22.13
C ILE A 114 -5.97 -3.72 22.81
N PRO A 115 -7.18 -4.28 22.63
CA PRO A 115 -7.52 -5.55 23.24
C PRO A 115 -6.65 -6.70 22.69
N PRO A 116 -6.18 -7.63 23.54
CA PRO A 116 -5.29 -8.72 23.15
C PRO A 116 -5.87 -9.61 22.06
N GLU A 117 -7.19 -9.81 22.02
CA GLU A 117 -7.86 -10.61 21.00
C GLU A 117 -7.78 -9.99 19.59
N GLN A 118 -7.58 -8.68 19.46
CA GLN A 118 -7.40 -8.04 18.14
C GLN A 118 -6.01 -8.32 17.55
N ILE A 119 -5.06 -8.69 18.41
CA ILE A 119 -3.70 -9.01 18.02
C ILE A 119 -3.54 -10.53 17.90
N PHE A 120 -3.71 -11.26 19.00
CA PHE A 120 -3.28 -12.66 19.08
C PHE A 120 -4.25 -13.65 18.41
N LYS A 121 -5.45 -13.21 18.02
CA LYS A 121 -6.37 -14.00 17.18
C LYS A 121 -6.36 -13.54 15.72
N ASN A 122 -5.58 -12.52 15.39
CA ASN A 122 -5.46 -12.03 14.03
C ASN A 122 -4.64 -13.03 13.20
N ALA A 123 -5.17 -13.43 12.04
CA ALA A 123 -4.47 -14.34 11.14
C ALA A 123 -3.14 -13.78 10.60
N GLN A 124 -2.96 -12.45 10.64
CA GLN A 124 -1.74 -11.77 10.22
C GLN A 124 -0.69 -11.64 11.34
N TYR A 125 -1.04 -11.95 12.59
CA TYR A 125 -0.05 -12.04 13.66
C TYR A 125 0.80 -13.30 13.47
N ARG A 126 2.12 -13.11 13.43
CA ARG A 126 3.08 -14.20 13.21
C ARG A 126 3.80 -14.52 14.52
N PRO A 127 3.37 -15.53 15.31
CA PRO A 127 4.06 -15.89 16.55
C PRO A 127 5.53 -16.26 16.32
N GLU A 128 5.88 -16.67 15.10
CA GLU A 128 7.24 -16.93 14.69
C GLU A 128 8.16 -15.72 14.79
N MET A 129 7.60 -14.50 14.79
CA MET A 129 8.30 -13.22 14.90
C MET A 129 8.54 -12.76 16.35
N GLN A 130 7.95 -13.42 17.35
CA GLN A 130 8.07 -13.01 18.75
C GLN A 130 9.54 -13.04 19.22
N GLY A 131 10.02 -11.92 19.74
CA GLY A 131 11.37 -11.74 20.26
C GLY A 131 12.47 -11.66 19.20
N ILE A 132 12.12 -11.55 17.92
CA ILE A 132 13.10 -11.31 16.84
C ILE A 132 13.37 -9.80 16.75
N SER A 133 14.62 -9.41 16.98
CA SER A 133 15.11 -8.07 16.64
C SER A 133 15.40 -7.99 15.14
N VAL A 134 14.80 -6.99 14.48
CA VAL A 134 14.99 -6.72 13.04
C VAL A 134 15.97 -5.57 12.85
N ALA A 135 16.56 -5.45 11.67
CA ALA A 135 17.54 -4.40 11.39
C ALA A 135 16.93 -3.00 11.62
N SER A 136 17.57 -2.21 12.47
CA SER A 136 17.16 -0.85 12.85
C SER A 136 15.74 -0.73 13.42
N ASP A 137 15.15 -1.83 13.91
CA ASP A 137 13.75 -1.92 14.35
C ASP A 137 12.73 -1.48 13.27
N ILE A 138 13.11 -1.59 11.99
CA ILE A 138 12.24 -1.28 10.85
C ILE A 138 11.57 -2.57 10.37
N TYR A 139 10.24 -2.57 10.37
CA TYR A 139 9.41 -3.67 9.90
C TYR A 139 8.82 -3.34 8.53
N ALA A 140 8.08 -2.25 8.44
CA ALA A 140 7.54 -1.70 7.20
C ALA A 140 8.55 -0.71 6.61
N HIS A 141 9.42 -1.24 5.74
CA HIS A 141 10.46 -0.46 5.04
C HIS A 141 9.82 0.39 3.94
N ILE A 142 8.81 -0.17 3.27
CA ILE A 142 7.91 0.54 2.35
C ILE A 142 6.50 0.45 2.92
N ALA A 143 5.82 1.58 3.04
CA ALA A 143 4.43 1.65 3.46
C ALA A 143 3.63 2.40 2.39
N GLY A 144 2.61 1.76 1.84
CA GLY A 144 1.59 2.44 1.03
C GLY A 144 0.50 2.98 1.95
N VAL A 145 0.12 4.24 1.81
CA VAL A 145 -0.95 4.85 2.62
C VAL A 145 -1.99 5.43 1.67
N ASP A 146 -3.19 4.85 1.68
CA ASP A 146 -4.26 5.27 0.79
C ASP A 146 -4.92 6.53 1.36
N ILE A 147 -4.72 7.65 0.68
CA ILE A 147 -5.25 8.95 1.08
C ILE A 147 -6.41 9.34 0.17
N VAL A 148 -7.50 9.80 0.76
CA VAL A 148 -8.56 10.51 0.05
C VAL A 148 -8.70 11.93 0.56
N ARG A 149 -9.23 12.78 -0.32
CA ARG A 149 -9.68 14.11 0.03
C ARG A 149 -11.19 14.14 0.01
N ALA A 150 -11.81 14.69 1.04
CA ALA A 150 -13.25 14.75 1.20
C ALA A 150 -13.67 16.04 1.89
N GLY A 151 -14.98 16.25 2.05
CA GLY A 151 -15.52 17.37 2.83
C GLY A 151 -15.21 18.72 2.19
N GLU A 152 -14.56 19.61 2.96
CA GLU A 152 -14.12 20.93 2.52
C GLU A 152 -12.67 20.92 1.96
N GLY A 153 -12.07 19.73 1.81
CA GLY A 153 -10.73 19.53 1.27
C GLY A 153 -9.76 18.87 2.26
N GLU A 154 -10.28 18.23 3.31
CA GLU A 154 -9.49 17.52 4.30
C GLU A 154 -9.00 16.17 3.79
N PHE A 155 -7.80 15.78 4.22
CA PHE A 155 -7.22 14.48 3.93
C PHE A 155 -7.58 13.45 4.98
N TYR A 156 -7.93 12.24 4.53
CA TYR A 156 -8.24 11.09 5.35
C TYR A 156 -7.45 9.87 4.85
N VAL A 157 -6.87 9.12 5.78
CA VAL A 157 -6.29 7.81 5.50
C VAL A 157 -7.44 6.79 5.41
N LEU A 158 -7.55 6.08 4.30
CA LEU A 158 -8.52 4.98 4.13
C LEU A 158 -7.98 3.64 4.62
N GLU A 159 -6.73 3.34 4.28
CA GLU A 159 -6.09 2.05 4.49
C GLU A 159 -4.57 2.23 4.52
N ASP A 160 -3.90 1.38 5.28
CA ASP A 160 -2.46 1.25 5.29
C ASP A 160 -2.10 -0.06 4.58
N ASN A 161 -0.96 -0.08 3.88
CA ASN A 161 -0.49 -1.23 3.13
C ASN A 161 0.97 -1.49 3.53
N LEU A 162 1.17 -2.42 4.47
CA LEU A 162 2.47 -2.67 5.13
C LEU A 162 3.05 -4.04 4.80
N ARG A 163 2.34 -4.87 4.04
CA ARG A 163 2.81 -6.17 3.56
C ARG A 163 3.72 -6.00 2.34
N VAL A 164 3.12 -6.04 1.16
CA VAL A 164 3.81 -5.97 -0.14
C VAL A 164 3.18 -4.84 -0.99
N PRO A 165 3.30 -3.57 -0.58
CA PRO A 165 2.68 -2.46 -1.31
C PRO A 165 3.22 -2.37 -2.74
N SER A 166 2.34 -2.00 -3.68
CA SER A 166 2.62 -1.79 -5.09
C SER A 166 2.07 -0.44 -5.55
N GLY A 167 2.44 0.02 -6.74
CA GLY A 167 1.94 1.28 -7.32
C GLY A 167 3.04 2.18 -7.90
N VAL A 168 4.30 1.97 -7.49
CA VAL A 168 5.40 2.89 -7.79
C VAL A 168 5.76 2.88 -9.27
N SER A 169 5.71 1.72 -9.95
CA SER A 169 5.99 1.68 -11.39
C SER A 169 5.02 2.55 -12.18
N TYR A 170 3.73 2.56 -11.80
CA TYR A 170 2.72 3.43 -12.40
C TYR A 170 3.04 4.91 -12.14
N MET A 171 3.33 5.29 -10.89
CA MET A 171 3.74 6.66 -10.57
C MET A 171 4.90 7.16 -11.44
N LEU A 172 5.93 6.32 -11.62
CA LEU A 172 7.12 6.66 -12.40
C LEU A 172 6.82 6.77 -13.89
N GLU A 173 6.08 5.81 -14.45
CA GLU A 173 5.74 5.79 -15.87
C GLU A 173 4.70 6.85 -16.22
N ASP A 174 3.73 7.16 -15.35
CA ASP A 174 2.78 8.26 -15.53
C ASP A 174 3.51 9.61 -15.61
N ARG A 175 4.49 9.84 -14.73
CA ARG A 175 5.31 11.07 -14.78
C ARG A 175 6.06 11.16 -16.10
N LYS A 176 6.74 10.07 -16.49
CA LYS A 176 7.51 9.99 -17.73
C LYS A 176 6.63 10.20 -18.96
N MET A 177 5.42 9.66 -18.94
CA MET A 177 4.41 9.84 -19.98
C MET A 177 3.98 11.30 -20.09
N MET A 178 3.58 11.92 -18.97
CA MET A 178 3.19 13.33 -18.94
C MET A 178 4.31 14.24 -19.45
N MET A 179 5.56 14.00 -19.05
CA MET A 179 6.71 14.79 -19.53
C MET A 179 6.97 14.62 -21.03
N ARG A 180 6.71 13.43 -21.59
CA ARG A 180 6.85 13.15 -23.02
C ARG A 180 5.74 13.80 -23.83
N LEU A 181 4.49 13.68 -23.39
CA LEU A 181 3.33 14.17 -24.13
C LEU A 181 3.15 15.68 -24.00
N PHE A 182 3.51 16.26 -22.85
CA PHE A 182 3.22 17.65 -22.51
C PHE A 182 4.44 18.37 -21.88
N PRO A 183 5.63 18.37 -22.53
CA PRO A 183 6.82 18.99 -21.96
C PRO A 183 6.64 20.48 -21.65
N GLU A 184 5.81 21.18 -22.43
CA GLU A 184 5.46 22.59 -22.22
C GLU A 184 4.76 22.85 -20.88
N LEU A 185 4.00 21.89 -20.36
CA LEU A 185 3.30 22.02 -19.08
C LEU A 185 4.30 22.00 -17.91
N PHE A 186 5.38 21.22 -18.03
CA PHE A 186 6.48 21.18 -17.05
C PHE A 186 7.38 22.41 -17.09
N ALA A 187 7.29 23.24 -18.14
CA ALA A 187 7.89 24.56 -18.15
C ALA A 187 7.04 25.61 -17.40
N ARG A 188 5.70 25.43 -17.37
CA ARG A 188 4.76 26.29 -16.64
C ARG A 188 4.71 25.98 -15.13
N TYR A 189 4.90 24.71 -14.77
CA TYR A 189 4.88 24.25 -13.37
C TYR A 189 6.24 23.77 -12.87
N ARG A 190 6.59 24.12 -11.63
CA ARG A 190 7.78 23.58 -10.94
C ARG A 190 7.46 22.25 -10.27
N VAL A 191 7.24 21.20 -11.07
CA VAL A 191 6.89 19.87 -10.57
C VAL A 191 8.13 19.19 -9.97
N ALA A 192 8.04 18.72 -8.72
CA ALA A 192 9.12 17.98 -8.07
C ALA A 192 9.38 16.63 -8.77
N PRO A 193 10.64 16.22 -9.00
CA PRO A 193 10.96 14.97 -9.69
C PRO A 193 10.68 13.75 -8.81
N VAL A 194 10.29 12.63 -9.43
CA VAL A 194 10.07 11.34 -8.73
C VAL A 194 10.98 10.22 -9.23
N ALA A 195 11.74 10.47 -10.30
CA ALA A 195 12.53 9.44 -11.00
C ALA A 195 13.66 8.80 -10.15
N HIS A 196 14.06 9.46 -9.05
CA HIS A 196 15.11 9.01 -8.15
C HIS A 196 14.62 8.01 -7.08
N TYR A 197 13.33 7.64 -7.10
CA TYR A 197 12.77 6.68 -6.14
C TYR A 197 13.51 5.32 -6.12
N PRO A 198 13.83 4.66 -7.26
CA PRO A 198 14.51 3.37 -7.22
C PRO A 198 15.90 3.45 -6.57
N ASP A 199 16.64 4.54 -6.80
CA ASP A 199 17.94 4.77 -6.16
C ASP A 199 17.80 4.91 -4.65
N MET A 200 16.84 5.73 -4.18
CA MET A 200 16.52 5.85 -2.75
C MET A 200 16.08 4.54 -2.13
N LEU A 201 15.26 3.75 -2.85
CA LEU A 201 14.84 2.44 -2.40
C LEU A 201 16.05 1.53 -2.22
N LEU A 202 16.96 1.46 -3.20
CA LEU A 202 18.16 0.65 -3.11
C LEU A 202 19.03 1.08 -1.92
N ASP A 203 19.25 2.37 -1.72
CA ASP A 203 20.02 2.89 -0.58
C ASP A 203 19.38 2.50 0.76
N ASN A 204 18.05 2.58 0.87
CA ASN A 204 17.31 2.13 2.05
C ASN A 204 17.38 0.62 2.25
N LEU A 205 17.36 -0.18 1.19
CA LEU A 205 17.55 -1.63 1.28
C LEU A 205 18.96 -1.98 1.76
N ARG A 206 19.97 -1.28 1.26
CA ARG A 206 21.37 -1.49 1.69
C ARG A 206 21.61 -1.07 3.14
N SER A 207 20.92 -0.04 3.63
CA SER A 207 21.11 0.46 5.00
C SER A 207 20.63 -0.50 6.09
N VAL A 208 19.76 -1.46 5.74
CA VAL A 208 19.23 -2.49 6.65
C VAL A 208 19.94 -3.85 6.48
N ALA A 209 21.12 -3.88 5.88
CA ALA A 209 21.91 -5.10 5.78
C ALA A 209 22.30 -5.66 7.16
N PRO A 210 22.49 -7.00 7.27
CA PRO A 210 23.02 -7.63 8.47
C PRO A 210 24.31 -6.98 8.99
N THR A 211 24.47 -6.96 10.32
CA THR A 211 25.64 -6.38 10.99
C THR A 211 26.95 -6.95 10.45
N GLY A 212 27.89 -6.07 10.09
CA GLY A 212 29.21 -6.44 9.57
C GLY A 212 29.29 -6.58 8.05
N VAL A 213 28.18 -6.43 7.32
CA VAL A 213 28.17 -6.39 5.85
C VAL A 213 28.42 -4.95 5.37
N THR A 214 29.49 -4.73 4.62
CA THR A 214 29.87 -3.39 4.10
C THR A 214 29.47 -3.14 2.65
N ASP A 215 29.27 -4.20 1.87
CA ASP A 215 28.83 -4.15 0.46
C ASP A 215 27.72 -5.20 0.25
N PRO A 216 26.48 -4.90 0.66
CA PRO A 216 25.41 -5.88 0.69
C PRO A 216 24.90 -6.23 -0.71
N THR A 217 24.75 -7.53 -0.97
CA THR A 217 24.04 -8.03 -2.14
C THR A 217 22.53 -7.99 -1.89
N VAL A 218 21.85 -7.11 -2.63
CA VAL A 218 20.39 -6.94 -2.61
C VAL A 218 19.77 -7.69 -3.80
N VAL A 219 18.63 -8.35 -3.59
CA VAL A 219 17.83 -8.98 -4.66
C VAL A 219 16.34 -8.64 -4.51
N VAL A 220 15.59 -8.68 -5.61
CA VAL A 220 14.12 -8.63 -5.60
C VAL A 220 13.58 -10.05 -5.78
N MET A 221 12.89 -10.56 -4.76
CA MET A 221 12.28 -11.90 -4.81
C MET A 221 10.83 -11.82 -5.30
N THR A 222 10.53 -12.50 -6.40
CA THR A 222 9.23 -12.45 -7.09
C THR A 222 8.56 -13.83 -7.12
N PRO A 223 7.21 -13.90 -7.07
CA PRO A 223 6.48 -15.15 -7.26
C PRO A 223 6.43 -15.61 -8.73
N GLY A 224 6.99 -14.82 -9.66
CA GLY A 224 7.07 -15.14 -11.09
C GLY A 224 5.99 -14.48 -11.95
N MET A 225 6.03 -14.79 -13.25
CA MET A 225 5.27 -14.07 -14.30
C MET A 225 3.75 -14.15 -14.20
N TYR A 226 3.20 -15.13 -13.46
CA TYR A 226 1.76 -15.29 -13.29
C TYR A 226 1.16 -14.39 -12.21
N ASN A 227 1.98 -13.58 -11.53
CA ASN A 227 1.51 -12.57 -10.59
C ASN A 227 1.20 -11.25 -11.31
N SER A 228 0.08 -10.63 -10.95
CA SER A 228 -0.42 -9.40 -11.58
C SER A 228 0.53 -8.20 -11.47
N ALA A 229 1.40 -8.18 -10.46
CA ALA A 229 2.39 -7.13 -10.22
C ALA A 229 3.79 -7.48 -10.75
N TYR A 230 3.97 -8.60 -11.46
CA TYR A 230 5.28 -9.04 -11.94
C TYR A 230 6.04 -7.98 -12.75
N PHE A 231 5.32 -7.21 -13.57
CA PHE A 231 5.89 -6.07 -14.30
C PHE A 231 6.59 -5.09 -13.36
N GLU A 232 5.96 -4.71 -12.25
CA GLU A 232 6.55 -3.80 -11.27
C GLU A 232 7.79 -4.41 -10.61
N HIS A 233 7.77 -5.72 -10.33
CA HIS A 233 8.91 -6.40 -9.69
C HIS A 233 10.13 -6.35 -10.61
N ALA A 234 9.94 -6.71 -11.89
CA ALA A 234 10.99 -6.66 -12.90
C ALA A 234 11.46 -5.23 -13.18
N PHE A 235 10.54 -4.29 -13.28
CA PHE A 235 10.84 -2.87 -13.46
C PHE A 235 11.72 -2.34 -12.32
N LEU A 236 11.33 -2.55 -11.06
CA LEU A 236 12.10 -2.06 -9.91
C LEU A 236 13.47 -2.74 -9.81
N ALA A 237 13.55 -4.06 -10.04
CA ALA A 237 14.83 -4.77 -10.06
C ALA A 237 15.78 -4.18 -11.14
N GLN A 238 15.25 -3.93 -12.34
CA GLN A 238 16.00 -3.33 -13.43
C GLN A 238 16.44 -1.89 -13.10
N GLN A 239 15.55 -1.05 -12.57
CA GLN A 239 15.89 0.34 -12.23
C GLN A 239 16.91 0.44 -11.11
N MET A 240 16.83 -0.45 -10.10
CA MET A 240 17.83 -0.54 -9.04
C MET A 240 19.14 -1.22 -9.48
N GLY A 241 19.15 -1.89 -10.64
CA GLY A 241 20.30 -2.66 -11.10
C GLY A 241 20.63 -3.86 -10.21
N VAL A 242 19.59 -4.53 -9.67
CA VAL A 242 19.71 -5.73 -8.83
C VAL A 242 19.07 -6.93 -9.49
N GLU A 243 19.40 -8.13 -9.03
CA GLU A 243 18.86 -9.37 -9.59
C GLU A 243 17.37 -9.55 -9.22
N LEU A 244 16.57 -9.95 -10.20
CA LEU A 244 15.21 -10.45 -10.01
C LEU A 244 15.28 -11.98 -9.89
N VAL A 245 14.84 -12.52 -8.75
CA VAL A 245 14.98 -13.94 -8.42
C VAL A 245 13.64 -14.57 -8.02
N GLU A 246 13.43 -15.84 -8.35
CA GLU A 246 12.37 -16.67 -7.78
C GLU A 246 12.93 -17.51 -6.62
N GLY A 247 12.07 -18.10 -5.78
CA GLY A 247 12.51 -18.93 -4.64
C GLY A 247 13.47 -20.07 -5.03
N LYS A 248 13.27 -20.69 -6.20
CA LYS A 248 14.13 -21.77 -6.75
C LYS A 248 15.57 -21.33 -7.05
N ASP A 249 15.78 -20.04 -7.28
CA ASP A 249 17.10 -19.46 -7.58
C ASP A 249 17.92 -19.24 -6.30
N LEU A 250 17.27 -19.34 -5.13
CA LEU A 250 17.86 -19.18 -3.82
C LEU A 250 17.93 -20.52 -3.07
N PHE A 251 18.82 -20.61 -2.09
CA PHE A 251 18.85 -21.71 -1.12
C PHE A 251 19.52 -21.26 0.18
N VAL A 252 19.24 -22.00 1.27
CA VAL A 252 19.83 -21.74 2.59
C VAL A 252 20.88 -22.79 2.90
N GLU A 253 22.06 -22.35 3.35
CA GLU A 253 23.14 -23.21 3.85
C GLU A 253 23.84 -22.52 5.03
N GLY A 254 23.98 -23.22 6.15
CA GLY A 254 24.63 -22.64 7.35
C GLY A 254 23.97 -21.35 7.85
N ASN A 255 22.63 -21.27 7.81
CA ASN A 255 21.82 -20.08 8.11
C ASN A 255 22.09 -18.85 7.22
N ALA A 256 22.87 -18.96 6.14
CA ALA A 256 23.00 -17.89 5.16
C ALA A 256 22.17 -18.21 3.90
N VAL A 257 21.69 -17.18 3.22
CA VAL A 257 20.96 -17.31 1.96
C VAL A 257 21.94 -17.09 0.80
N TYR A 258 21.87 -17.96 -0.20
CA TYR A 258 22.68 -17.89 -1.40
C TYR A 258 21.83 -17.92 -2.65
N MET A 259 22.23 -17.12 -3.63
CA MET A 259 21.74 -17.15 -5.00
C MET A 259 22.61 -18.08 -5.84
N ARG A 260 21.98 -18.92 -6.66
CA ARG A 260 22.66 -19.82 -7.60
C ARG A 260 23.21 -19.01 -8.77
N THR A 261 24.52 -19.15 -9.05
CA THR A 261 25.14 -18.55 -10.24
C THR A 261 26.04 -19.57 -10.95
N THR A 262 26.38 -19.30 -12.20
CA THR A 262 27.31 -20.14 -12.98
C THR A 262 28.74 -20.15 -12.43
N ARG A 263 29.12 -19.15 -11.61
CA ARG A 263 30.45 -19.04 -10.97
C ARG A 263 30.49 -19.63 -9.56
N GLY A 264 29.37 -20.17 -9.08
CA GLY A 264 29.19 -20.65 -7.72
C GLY A 264 28.13 -19.85 -6.94
N PRO A 265 27.82 -20.25 -5.70
CA PRO A 265 26.83 -19.57 -4.89
C PRO A 265 27.30 -18.17 -4.50
N ARG A 266 26.44 -17.16 -4.67
CA ARG A 266 26.66 -15.79 -4.22
C ARG A 266 25.78 -15.52 -3.00
N ARG A 267 26.36 -15.07 -1.89
CA ARG A 267 25.61 -14.71 -0.69
C ARG A 267 24.65 -13.55 -0.99
N VAL A 268 23.45 -13.63 -0.44
CA VAL A 268 22.41 -12.59 -0.47
C VAL A 268 22.23 -12.06 0.94
N ASP A 269 22.29 -10.74 1.10
CA ASP A 269 22.26 -10.09 2.41
C ASP A 269 20.91 -9.41 2.67
N VAL A 270 20.25 -8.91 1.62
CA VAL A 270 18.93 -8.26 1.71
C VAL A 270 18.03 -8.74 0.59
N ILE A 271 16.82 -9.15 0.94
CA ILE A 271 15.79 -9.59 0.00
C ILE A 271 14.62 -8.62 0.07
N TYR A 272 14.42 -7.86 -1.01
CA TYR A 272 13.16 -7.15 -1.22
C TYR A 272 12.11 -8.14 -1.73
N ARG A 273 11.31 -8.65 -0.78
CA ARG A 273 10.33 -9.70 -1.06
C ARG A 273 9.05 -9.11 -1.65
N ARG A 274 8.60 -9.68 -2.76
CA ARG A 274 7.31 -9.41 -3.39
C ARG A 274 6.34 -10.60 -3.25
N ILE A 275 6.47 -11.31 -2.14
CA ILE A 275 5.75 -12.55 -1.82
C ILE A 275 5.20 -12.44 -0.40
N ASP A 276 3.94 -12.83 -0.21
CA ASP A 276 3.27 -12.85 1.10
C ASP A 276 3.94 -13.83 2.07
N ASP A 277 3.83 -13.55 3.38
CA ASP A 277 4.48 -14.30 4.46
C ASP A 277 4.29 -15.81 4.33
N ASP A 278 3.04 -16.22 4.10
CA ASP A 278 2.62 -17.63 4.05
C ASP A 278 3.38 -18.46 3.02
N PHE A 279 3.92 -17.82 1.98
CA PHE A 279 4.58 -18.48 0.87
C PHE A 279 6.12 -18.41 0.96
N LEU A 280 6.70 -17.70 1.92
CA LEU A 280 8.14 -17.41 1.98
C LEU A 280 9.01 -18.63 2.33
N ASP A 281 8.55 -19.50 3.22
CA ASP A 281 9.32 -20.63 3.72
C ASP A 281 8.40 -21.84 3.97
N PRO A 282 8.46 -22.90 3.15
CA PRO A 282 7.61 -24.07 3.34
C PRO A 282 7.95 -24.90 4.58
N LEU A 283 9.09 -24.64 5.24
CA LEU A 283 9.42 -25.29 6.52
C LEU A 283 8.79 -24.60 7.73
N ALA A 284 8.31 -23.37 7.57
CA ALA A 284 7.73 -22.56 8.65
C ALA A 284 6.25 -22.21 8.43
N PHE A 285 5.85 -22.00 7.18
CA PHE A 285 4.51 -21.54 6.83
C PHE A 285 3.78 -22.59 5.99
N ARG A 286 3.35 -22.26 4.77
CA ARG A 286 2.63 -23.21 3.91
C ARG A 286 3.57 -24.28 3.36
N PRO A 287 3.39 -25.56 3.75
CA PRO A 287 4.28 -26.64 3.31
C PRO A 287 4.11 -26.98 1.82
N ASP A 288 3.01 -26.58 1.21
CA ASP A 288 2.72 -26.72 -0.21
C ASP A 288 3.25 -25.56 -1.08
N SER A 289 3.86 -24.53 -0.48
CA SER A 289 4.43 -23.41 -1.23
C SER A 289 5.64 -23.85 -2.06
N SER A 290 5.60 -23.53 -3.36
CA SER A 290 6.72 -23.64 -4.29
C SER A 290 7.40 -22.30 -4.59
N LEU A 291 6.91 -21.20 -3.99
CA LEU A 291 7.36 -19.83 -4.26
C LEU A 291 8.52 -19.41 -3.35
N GLY A 292 8.60 -20.01 -2.16
CA GLY A 292 9.53 -19.64 -1.09
C GLY A 292 10.89 -20.32 -1.17
N VAL A 293 11.69 -20.12 -0.11
CA VAL A 293 13.00 -20.73 0.07
C VAL A 293 13.00 -21.53 1.39
N PRO A 294 13.17 -22.86 1.36
CA PRO A 294 13.22 -23.67 2.58
C PRO A 294 14.30 -23.18 3.55
N GLY A 295 13.91 -22.88 4.79
CA GLY A 295 14.82 -22.43 5.86
C GLY A 295 15.11 -20.93 5.88
N LEU A 296 14.44 -20.13 5.03
CA LEU A 296 14.60 -18.68 4.98
C LEU A 296 14.29 -18.01 6.32
N LEU A 297 13.24 -18.46 7.02
CA LEU A 297 12.90 -17.90 8.32
C LEU A 297 14.01 -18.16 9.35
N SER A 298 14.67 -19.32 9.29
CA SER A 298 15.80 -19.63 10.17
C SER A 298 16.99 -18.70 9.91
N ALA A 299 17.32 -18.45 8.64
CA ALA A 299 18.38 -17.51 8.25
C ALA A 299 18.07 -16.08 8.70
N TYR A 300 16.82 -15.64 8.51
CA TYR A 300 16.34 -14.33 8.96
C TYR A 300 16.41 -14.19 10.49
N ARG A 301 15.92 -15.19 11.23
CA ARG A 301 16.01 -15.27 12.71
C ARG A 301 17.45 -15.24 13.23
N ALA A 302 18.37 -15.83 12.50
CA ALA A 302 19.79 -15.82 12.84
C ALA A 302 20.48 -14.47 12.54
N GLY A 303 19.76 -13.49 11.97
CA GLY A 303 20.30 -12.19 11.59
C GLY A 303 21.26 -12.27 10.41
N MET A 304 21.15 -13.30 9.57
CA MET A 304 22.09 -13.56 8.47
C MET A 304 21.64 -13.00 7.11
N VAL A 305 20.37 -12.61 7.02
CA VAL A 305 19.72 -11.98 5.87
C VAL A 305 18.66 -11.01 6.41
N THR A 306 18.38 -9.92 5.70
CA THR A 306 17.24 -9.03 6.00
C THR A 306 16.14 -9.22 4.96
N LEU A 307 14.89 -9.32 5.41
CA LEU A 307 13.70 -9.32 4.55
C LEU A 307 13.02 -7.97 4.60
N THR A 308 12.69 -7.42 3.43
CA THR A 308 11.96 -6.14 3.31
C THR A 308 10.69 -6.33 2.47
N ASN A 309 9.50 -5.99 2.97
CA ASN A 309 9.21 -5.71 4.38
C ASN A 309 9.42 -6.93 5.29
N ALA A 310 9.51 -6.73 6.60
CA ALA A 310 9.64 -7.81 7.58
C ALA A 310 8.43 -8.75 7.54
N ILE A 311 8.59 -9.97 8.04
CA ILE A 311 7.47 -10.91 8.25
C ILE A 311 6.56 -10.38 9.36
N GLY A 312 5.25 -10.57 9.22
CA GLY A 312 4.27 -10.26 10.27
C GLY A 312 3.85 -8.80 10.34
N THR A 313 4.17 -7.97 9.35
CA THR A 313 3.70 -6.57 9.28
C THR A 313 2.19 -6.45 9.10
N GLY A 314 1.54 -7.50 8.57
CA GLY A 314 0.10 -7.52 8.33
C GLY A 314 -0.77 -7.37 9.59
N VAL A 315 -0.20 -7.59 10.78
CA VAL A 315 -0.89 -7.33 12.05
C VAL A 315 -1.21 -5.83 12.23
N ALA A 316 -0.45 -4.94 11.59
CA ALA A 316 -0.62 -3.49 11.73
C ALA A 316 -1.49 -2.85 10.65
N ASP A 317 -1.65 -3.52 9.50
CA ASP A 317 -2.51 -3.04 8.41
C ASP A 317 -3.87 -3.75 8.31
N ASP A 318 -4.16 -4.66 9.24
CA ASP A 318 -5.48 -5.29 9.32
C ASP A 318 -6.57 -4.26 9.67
N LYS A 319 -7.73 -4.40 9.02
CA LYS A 319 -8.86 -3.47 9.14
C LYS A 319 -9.41 -3.37 10.56
N SER A 320 -9.22 -4.39 11.41
CA SER A 320 -9.59 -4.33 12.83
C SER A 320 -8.68 -3.45 13.68
N ILE A 321 -7.46 -3.21 13.20
CA ILE A 321 -6.41 -2.45 13.87
C ILE A 321 -6.40 -0.99 13.43
N TYR A 322 -6.77 -0.72 12.18
CA TYR A 322 -6.92 0.63 11.62
C TYR A 322 -7.59 1.66 12.58
N PRO A 323 -8.71 1.36 13.28
CA PRO A 323 -9.36 2.33 14.18
C PRO A 323 -8.49 2.80 15.35
N TYR A 324 -7.46 2.05 15.72
CA TYR A 324 -6.59 2.35 16.87
C TYR A 324 -5.36 3.18 16.50
N VAL A 325 -5.07 3.40 15.21
CA VAL A 325 -3.87 4.15 14.80
C VAL A 325 -3.78 5.55 15.45
N PRO A 326 -4.88 6.34 15.58
CA PRO A 326 -4.85 7.59 16.34
C PRO A 326 -4.40 7.42 17.80
N ASP A 327 -4.84 6.37 18.47
CA ASP A 327 -4.44 6.06 19.85
C ASP A 327 -2.98 5.59 19.93
N MET A 328 -2.50 4.87 18.90
CA MET A 328 -1.09 4.50 18.78
C MET A 328 -0.19 5.74 18.68
N VAL A 329 -0.57 6.76 17.89
CA VAL A 329 0.21 8.01 17.77
C VAL A 329 0.35 8.66 19.15
N LYS A 330 -0.75 8.74 19.91
CA LYS A 330 -0.75 9.28 21.26
C LYS A 330 0.10 8.46 22.21
N PHE A 331 -0.03 7.13 22.15
CA PHE A 331 0.66 6.21 23.05
C PHE A 331 2.18 6.21 22.81
N TYR A 332 2.63 6.09 21.57
CA TYR A 332 4.05 5.94 21.23
C TYR A 332 4.80 7.26 21.08
N LEU A 333 4.14 8.29 20.56
CA LEU A 333 4.79 9.56 20.24
C LEU A 333 4.42 10.69 21.20
N SER A 334 3.36 10.53 22.01
CA SER A 334 2.77 11.63 22.79
C SER A 334 2.40 12.84 21.93
N GLU A 335 1.98 12.59 20.68
CA GLU A 335 1.58 13.58 19.68
C GLU A 335 0.09 13.43 19.34
N GLU A 336 -0.51 14.45 18.73
CA GLU A 336 -1.82 14.30 18.07
C GLU A 336 -1.64 13.87 16.61
N PRO A 337 -2.52 13.02 16.05
CA PRO A 337 -2.47 12.62 14.65
C PRO A 337 -2.59 13.83 13.70
N ILE A 338 -1.65 13.97 12.77
CA ILE A 338 -1.69 15.02 11.74
C ILE A 338 -2.71 14.69 10.65
N LEU A 339 -2.81 13.42 10.26
CA LEU A 339 -3.78 12.92 9.27
C LEU A 339 -4.97 12.27 9.97
N ASN A 340 -6.16 12.51 9.42
CA ASN A 340 -7.38 11.94 9.96
C ASN A 340 -7.54 10.49 9.55
N ASN A 341 -8.03 9.65 10.45
CA ASN A 341 -8.73 8.44 10.06
C ASN A 341 -10.17 8.79 9.64
N VAL A 342 -10.73 7.99 8.75
CA VAL A 342 -12.18 7.96 8.54
C VAL A 342 -12.87 7.46 9.82
N PRO A 343 -13.94 8.13 10.30
CA PRO A 343 -14.73 7.63 11.41
C PRO A 343 -15.15 6.18 11.17
N THR A 344 -14.79 5.28 12.08
CA THR A 344 -14.96 3.84 11.87
C THR A 344 -15.68 3.21 13.06
N TYR A 345 -16.84 2.63 12.78
CA TYR A 345 -17.65 1.86 13.70
C TYR A 345 -17.14 0.43 13.77
N GLN A 346 -16.85 -0.05 14.98
CA GLN A 346 -16.35 -1.39 15.24
C GLN A 346 -17.53 -2.29 15.60
N CYS A 347 -18.05 -3.08 14.65
CA CYS A 347 -19.29 -3.84 14.83
C CYS A 347 -19.24 -4.88 15.97
N ARG A 348 -18.06 -5.21 16.52
CA ARG A 348 -17.92 -5.95 17.79
C ARG A 348 -18.51 -5.21 19.01
N LYS A 349 -18.59 -3.89 18.98
CA LYS A 349 -19.19 -3.06 20.04
C LYS A 349 -20.69 -2.98 19.81
N LYS A 350 -21.48 -3.24 20.84
CA LYS A 350 -22.95 -3.31 20.74
C LYS A 350 -23.57 -2.02 20.19
N GLU A 351 -23.06 -0.87 20.61
CA GLU A 351 -23.54 0.45 20.18
C GLU A 351 -23.22 0.72 18.70
N ASP A 352 -21.96 0.46 18.30
CA ASP A 352 -21.52 0.59 16.91
C ASP A 352 -22.27 -0.37 15.98
N LEU A 353 -22.55 -1.60 16.41
CA LEU A 353 -23.37 -2.56 15.67
C LEU A 353 -24.79 -2.05 15.49
N ALA A 354 -25.42 -1.58 16.57
CA ALA A 354 -26.78 -1.05 16.52
C ALA A 354 -26.87 0.15 15.56
N TYR A 355 -25.90 1.07 15.64
CA TYR A 355 -25.80 2.19 14.71
C TYR A 355 -25.61 1.73 13.27
N THR A 356 -24.69 0.78 13.04
CA THR A 356 -24.38 0.26 11.70
C THR A 356 -25.61 -0.40 11.08
N LEU A 357 -26.28 -1.28 11.83
CA LEU A 357 -27.51 -1.95 11.39
C LEU A 357 -28.62 -0.94 11.07
N ALA A 358 -28.78 0.10 11.88
CA ALA A 358 -29.79 1.14 11.64
C ALA A 358 -29.51 1.98 10.38
N ASN A 359 -28.24 2.10 9.98
CA ASN A 359 -27.79 3.02 8.93
C ASN A 359 -27.12 2.34 7.72
N LEU A 360 -27.25 1.02 7.55
CA LEU A 360 -26.64 0.26 6.44
C LEU A 360 -26.77 0.92 5.05
N PRO A 361 -27.92 1.52 4.65
CA PRO A 361 -28.05 2.17 3.34
C PRO A 361 -27.15 3.40 3.12
N GLN A 362 -26.53 3.93 4.18
CA GLN A 362 -25.71 5.16 4.15
C GLN A 362 -24.21 4.88 4.39
N LEU A 363 -23.88 3.65 4.79
CA LEU A 363 -22.54 3.25 5.21
C LEU A 363 -21.87 2.35 4.18
N VAL A 364 -20.54 2.30 4.26
CA VAL A 364 -19.72 1.26 3.65
C VAL A 364 -19.33 0.28 4.75
N VAL A 365 -19.71 -0.99 4.63
CA VAL A 365 -19.36 -2.03 5.61
C VAL A 365 -18.35 -2.98 4.99
N LYS A 366 -17.25 -3.25 5.67
CA LYS A 366 -16.13 -4.05 5.18
C LYS A 366 -15.86 -5.21 6.12
N GLU A 367 -15.62 -6.41 5.58
CA GLU A 367 -15.03 -7.50 6.34
C GLU A 367 -13.62 -7.13 6.83
N VAL A 368 -13.31 -7.54 8.05
CA VAL A 368 -12.02 -7.28 8.71
C VAL A 368 -10.90 -8.07 8.03
N HIS A 369 -11.13 -9.35 7.78
CA HIS A 369 -10.15 -10.26 7.17
C HIS A 369 -10.49 -10.45 5.69
N GLY A 370 -9.93 -9.59 4.82
CA GLY A 370 -10.14 -9.68 3.37
C GLY A 370 -9.29 -8.69 2.59
N ALA A 371 -8.90 -9.07 1.37
CA ALA A 371 -8.20 -8.24 0.40
C ALA A 371 -9.08 -7.99 -0.83
N GLY A 372 -8.96 -6.83 -1.46
CA GLY A 372 -9.50 -6.60 -2.81
C GLY A 372 -11.02 -6.39 -2.93
N GLY A 373 -11.68 -5.74 -1.97
CA GLY A 373 -13.09 -5.32 -2.11
C GLY A 373 -14.15 -6.43 -2.01
N TYR A 374 -13.75 -7.70 -1.91
CA TYR A 374 -14.64 -8.80 -1.55
C TYR A 374 -15.10 -8.64 -0.09
N GLY A 375 -16.34 -9.05 0.20
CA GLY A 375 -16.91 -8.93 1.56
C GLY A 375 -17.30 -7.49 1.96
N MET A 376 -17.56 -6.62 0.98
CA MET A 376 -17.96 -5.22 1.22
C MET A 376 -19.42 -4.96 0.83
N LEU A 377 -20.12 -4.16 1.63
CA LEU A 377 -21.39 -3.52 1.29
C LEU A 377 -21.14 -2.03 1.03
N VAL A 378 -21.60 -1.51 -0.11
CA VAL A 378 -21.64 -0.06 -0.38
C VAL A 378 -23.10 0.37 -0.32
N GLY A 379 -23.58 0.70 0.88
CA GLY A 379 -25.00 0.95 1.15
C GLY A 379 -25.72 1.82 0.10
N PRO A 380 -25.17 3.00 -0.26
CA PRO A 380 -25.82 3.89 -1.23
C PRO A 380 -25.91 3.34 -2.65
N ALA A 381 -25.09 2.35 -3.00
CA ALA A 381 -25.05 1.70 -4.31
C ALA A 381 -25.68 0.29 -4.29
N SER A 382 -26.19 -0.16 -3.15
CA SER A 382 -26.79 -1.49 -3.00
C SER A 382 -28.31 -1.43 -3.00
N THR A 383 -28.92 -2.48 -3.53
CA THR A 383 -30.37 -2.70 -3.48
C THR A 383 -30.83 -3.06 -2.06
N LYS A 384 -32.13 -2.92 -1.80
CA LYS A 384 -32.72 -3.31 -0.50
C LYS A 384 -32.50 -4.79 -0.18
N ALA A 385 -32.54 -5.66 -1.19
CA ALA A 385 -32.32 -7.10 -1.01
C ALA A 385 -30.88 -7.39 -0.59
N GLU A 386 -29.90 -6.80 -1.29
CA GLU A 386 -28.47 -6.95 -0.94
C GLU A 386 -28.15 -6.42 0.46
N ILE A 387 -28.77 -5.31 0.87
CA ILE A 387 -28.61 -4.75 2.22
C ILE A 387 -29.16 -5.71 3.28
N GLU A 388 -30.30 -6.35 3.04
CA GLU A 388 -30.91 -7.28 3.99
C GLU A 388 -30.12 -8.60 4.08
N ASP A 389 -29.64 -9.12 2.95
CA ASP A 389 -28.74 -10.28 2.94
C ASP A 389 -27.42 -9.98 3.68
N PHE A 390 -26.88 -8.77 3.51
CA PHE A 390 -25.69 -8.35 4.25
C PHE A 390 -25.99 -8.16 5.74
N ARG A 391 -27.17 -7.65 6.10
CA ARG A 391 -27.60 -7.50 7.50
C ARG A 391 -27.57 -8.84 8.24
N GLN A 392 -28.05 -9.91 7.61
CA GLN A 392 -28.03 -11.25 8.20
C GLN A 392 -26.60 -11.74 8.44
N ARG A 393 -25.71 -11.57 7.45
CA ARG A 393 -24.28 -11.91 7.59
C ARG A 393 -23.58 -11.12 8.69
N LEU A 394 -23.82 -9.80 8.74
CA LEU A 394 -23.27 -8.92 9.77
C LEU A 394 -23.77 -9.31 11.18
N THR A 395 -25.05 -9.63 11.32
CA THR A 395 -25.64 -10.03 12.61
C THR A 395 -25.10 -11.38 13.08
N ALA A 396 -24.83 -12.30 12.16
CA ALA A 396 -24.31 -13.62 12.48
C ALA A 396 -22.86 -13.60 12.99
N LYS A 397 -22.04 -12.62 12.56
CA LYS A 397 -20.62 -12.56 12.90
C LYS A 397 -20.10 -11.11 13.01
N PRO A 398 -20.64 -10.29 13.93
CA PRO A 398 -20.42 -8.85 13.96
C PRO A 398 -18.97 -8.44 14.20
N GLU A 399 -18.20 -9.27 14.90
CA GLU A 399 -16.77 -9.05 15.15
C GLU A 399 -15.90 -9.08 13.88
N GLY A 400 -16.41 -9.68 12.80
CA GLY A 400 -15.74 -9.77 11.51
C GLY A 400 -15.91 -8.53 10.64
N TYR A 401 -16.53 -7.45 11.11
CA TYR A 401 -16.85 -6.28 10.28
C TYR A 401 -16.52 -4.94 10.95
N ILE A 402 -16.22 -3.96 10.10
CA ILE A 402 -16.19 -2.54 10.43
C ILE A 402 -17.10 -1.76 9.48
N ALA A 403 -17.58 -0.59 9.89
CA ALA A 403 -18.34 0.30 9.02
C ALA A 403 -17.79 1.72 9.02
N GLN A 404 -17.85 2.38 7.87
CA GLN A 404 -17.40 3.75 7.64
C GLN A 404 -18.51 4.55 6.95
N PRO A 405 -18.63 5.86 7.19
CA PRO A 405 -19.50 6.71 6.40
C PRO A 405 -19.05 6.73 4.94
N THR A 406 -20.02 6.86 4.03
CA THR A 406 -19.69 7.13 2.63
C THR A 406 -19.13 8.55 2.53
N LEU A 407 -17.85 8.68 2.15
CA LEU A 407 -17.23 9.98 1.97
C LEU A 407 -17.63 10.59 0.63
N ALA A 408 -17.90 11.89 0.61
CA ALA A 408 -18.00 12.67 -0.63
C ALA A 408 -16.57 12.89 -1.15
N LEU A 409 -16.06 11.91 -1.89
CA LEU A 409 -14.71 11.90 -2.44
C LEU A 409 -14.52 13.04 -3.46
N SER A 410 -13.36 13.70 -3.41
CA SER A 410 -12.94 14.77 -4.33
C SER A 410 -12.67 14.30 -5.74
#